data_AF-A0A9D1H851-F1
#
_entry.id   AF-A0A9D1H851-F1
#
_cell.length_a   1.000
_cell.length_b   1.000
_cell.length_c   1.000
_cell.angle_alpha   90.00
_cell.angle_beta   90.00
_cell.angle_gamma   90.00
#
_symmetry.space_group_name_H-M   'P 1'
#
loop_
_entity.id
_entity.type
_entity.pdbx_description
1 polymer ?
#
loop_
_entity_poly.entity_id
_entity_poly.type
_entity_poly.pdbx_seq_one_letter_code
_entity_poly.pdbx_strand_id
1 'polypeptide(L)'
;MKKFFCTMILSAVLAAGFTSCSKEDDPDIPAIAGIENAEDNLSMAVGESITFTASVTPTEQTEYLWTLDGEEVSTELAYTFAPKQTGEYVLKFTATNVSGTDSREFTVSVVLYKGGFFVINEGSFGRTMGSVDYFADASTRTPHVYQTANPGKELGNTTDFGTKWNGNYYFVSKQDRTLVKASATDFVDGGEYSAAVAGSEADGRSFAGIDENYGVYTTSNGAYVVDLNTFKSVSYLEGSRGVGSTGMSAQCGGAITAGDYIFVINVKDGVYVYSKADRSLVRSEVICPAHIGFVQSKDGNIWASDGPSLYCIDPKTLAVTKTDLPNGLEVYTDQWAWKPAMFDASATENVLYFASAGNNYAVQNIYRYQIGDASSLAQPFASGGANDYLYGGGFRVDPVSGDLVATFVGVSWGDNQNKLVVFDGKTGAEKSRLEYQEYLFPAMVLFN
;
A
#
# COMPACT_ATOMS: atom_id res chain seq x y z
N MET A 1 83.19 -57.53 -24.45
CA MET A 1 83.03 -58.81 -25.19
C MET A 1 82.30 -59.83 -24.31
N LYS A 2 81.76 -60.91 -24.89
CA LYS A 2 80.74 -61.80 -24.28
C LYS A 2 81.22 -62.61 -23.05
N LYS A 3 80.45 -62.54 -21.96
CA LYS A 3 80.20 -63.48 -20.83
C LYS A 3 78.96 -62.90 -20.06
N PHE A 4 78.17 -63.54 -19.18
CA PHE A 4 77.89 -64.91 -18.68
C PHE A 4 76.53 -64.81 -17.90
N PHE A 5 75.72 -65.83 -17.57
CA PHE A 5 75.69 -67.28 -17.82
C PHE A 5 74.23 -67.82 -17.69
N CYS A 6 74.04 -69.07 -17.21
CA CYS A 6 72.80 -69.79 -16.82
C CYS A 6 71.42 -69.10 -16.77
N THR A 7 70.45 -69.75 -17.41
CA THR A 7 69.02 -69.75 -17.03
C THR A 7 68.80 -70.61 -15.78
N MET A 8 68.00 -70.14 -14.81
CA MET A 8 67.40 -71.00 -13.79
C MET A 8 66.06 -70.41 -13.34
N ILE A 9 65.06 -71.26 -13.11
CA ILE A 9 63.70 -70.85 -12.73
C ILE A 9 63.59 -70.84 -11.20
N LEU A 10 63.06 -69.76 -10.64
CA LEU A 10 62.55 -69.75 -9.27
C LEU A 10 61.27 -68.91 -9.20
N SER A 11 60.20 -69.48 -8.66
CA SER A 11 58.88 -68.85 -8.59
C SER A 11 58.81 -67.81 -7.48
N ALA A 12 58.40 -66.59 -7.80
CA ALA A 12 57.98 -65.58 -6.83
C ALA A 12 56.47 -65.40 -6.93
N VAL A 13 55.75 -65.62 -5.82
CA VAL A 13 54.30 -65.39 -5.76
C VAL A 13 54.05 -63.89 -5.67
N LEU A 14 53.42 -63.32 -6.69
CA LEU A 14 52.82 -61.98 -6.58
C LEU A 14 51.36 -62.16 -6.18
N ALA A 15 50.99 -61.69 -4.98
CA ALA A 15 49.63 -61.81 -4.50
C ALA A 15 48.69 -60.96 -5.36
N ALA A 16 47.64 -61.59 -5.90
CA ALA A 16 46.55 -60.87 -6.56
C ALA A 16 45.76 -60.10 -5.49
N GLY A 17 46.09 -58.82 -5.32
CA GLY A 17 45.28 -57.88 -4.56
C GLY A 17 43.97 -57.64 -5.30
N PHE A 18 42.97 -58.49 -5.06
CA PHE A 18 41.60 -58.24 -5.49
C PHE A 18 41.07 -57.03 -4.74
N THR A 19 41.21 -55.85 -5.34
CA THR A 19 40.40 -54.68 -4.99
C THR A 19 38.96 -55.03 -5.38
N SER A 20 38.24 -55.65 -4.45
CA SER A 20 36.81 -55.85 -4.58
C SER A 20 36.18 -54.48 -4.65
N CYS A 21 35.80 -54.05 -5.86
CA CYS A 21 34.80 -53.00 -6.01
C CYS A 21 33.50 -53.54 -5.41
N SER A 22 33.30 -53.27 -4.13
CA SER A 22 31.95 -53.05 -3.63
C SER A 22 31.28 -52.08 -4.60
N LYS A 23 30.13 -52.48 -5.13
CA LYS A 23 29.15 -51.47 -5.47
C LYS A 23 28.74 -50.85 -4.15
N GLU A 24 29.28 -49.68 -3.87
CA GLU A 24 28.50 -48.71 -3.11
C GLU A 24 27.32 -48.39 -4.04
N ASP A 25 26.09 -48.63 -3.56
CA ASP A 25 24.91 -48.32 -4.35
C ASP A 25 24.84 -46.78 -4.46
N ASP A 26 24.69 -46.27 -5.70
CA ASP A 26 24.69 -44.83 -5.95
C ASP A 26 23.61 -44.14 -5.07
N PRO A 27 23.94 -43.03 -4.38
CA PRO A 27 23.01 -42.39 -3.44
C PRO A 27 21.73 -41.92 -4.15
N ASP A 28 20.60 -41.94 -3.43
CA ASP A 28 19.35 -41.36 -3.94
C ASP A 28 19.56 -39.89 -4.38
N ILE A 29 18.79 -39.45 -5.39
CA ILE A 29 18.77 -38.05 -5.84
C ILE A 29 18.44 -37.15 -4.62
N PRO A 30 19.22 -36.08 -4.36
CA PRO A 30 19.00 -35.24 -3.20
C PRO A 30 17.66 -34.52 -3.32
N ALA A 31 16.83 -34.61 -2.29
CA ALA A 31 15.53 -33.94 -2.24
C ALA A 31 15.57 -32.78 -1.24
N ILE A 32 15.20 -31.58 -1.70
CA ILE A 32 15.08 -30.39 -0.86
C ILE A 32 13.69 -30.42 -0.21
N ALA A 33 13.62 -30.79 1.06
CA ALA A 33 12.38 -30.86 1.83
C ALA A 33 11.75 -29.46 2.02
N GLY A 34 12.59 -28.44 2.21
CA GLY A 34 12.19 -27.05 2.37
C GLY A 34 13.38 -26.12 2.60
N ILE A 35 13.12 -24.82 2.64
CA ILE A 35 14.09 -23.77 2.95
C ILE A 35 13.49 -22.91 4.06
N GLU A 36 14.20 -22.77 5.17
CA GLU A 36 13.82 -21.90 6.28
C GLU A 36 13.80 -20.43 5.82
N ASN A 37 12.81 -19.66 6.26
CA ASN A 37 12.55 -18.26 5.91
C ASN A 37 12.22 -17.97 4.44
N ALA A 38 12.12 -18.97 3.55
CA ALA A 38 11.60 -18.77 2.20
C ALA A 38 10.07 -18.83 2.19
N GLU A 39 9.43 -17.68 1.94
CA GLU A 39 7.97 -17.51 1.92
C GLU A 39 7.50 -16.85 0.62
N ASP A 40 6.26 -17.11 0.20
CA ASP A 40 5.67 -16.51 -1.00
C ASP A 40 5.52 -15.00 -0.83
N ASN A 41 6.09 -14.22 -1.76
CA ASN A 41 6.14 -12.74 -1.72
C ASN A 41 6.98 -12.16 -0.55
N LEU A 42 8.03 -12.87 -0.11
CA LEU A 42 8.95 -12.40 0.91
C LEU A 42 9.53 -11.01 0.56
N SER A 43 9.45 -10.07 1.51
CA SER A 43 10.01 -8.73 1.38
C SER A 43 10.87 -8.31 2.58
N MET A 44 11.94 -7.57 2.31
CA MET A 44 12.87 -7.04 3.32
C MET A 44 13.29 -5.60 3.04
N ALA A 45 13.68 -4.87 4.09
CA ALA A 45 14.22 -3.52 3.93
C ALA A 45 15.71 -3.57 3.54
N VAL A 46 16.18 -2.57 2.80
CA VAL A 46 17.62 -2.39 2.54
C VAL A 46 18.39 -2.31 3.86
N GLY A 47 19.43 -3.13 4.02
CA GLY A 47 20.23 -3.20 5.25
C GLY A 47 19.67 -4.14 6.33
N GLU A 48 18.49 -4.74 6.17
CA GLU A 48 18.16 -5.98 6.89
C GLU A 48 19.07 -7.12 6.41
N SER A 49 19.14 -8.19 7.19
CA SER A 49 19.78 -9.44 6.77
C SER A 49 18.95 -10.63 7.22
N ILE A 50 18.86 -11.66 6.37
CA ILE A 50 18.06 -12.87 6.59
C ILE A 50 18.89 -14.10 6.20
N THR A 51 18.77 -15.18 6.96
CA THR A 51 19.49 -16.43 6.67
C THR A 51 18.51 -17.48 6.20
N PHE A 52 18.73 -18.00 5.00
CA PHE A 52 17.99 -19.12 4.44
C PHE A 52 18.74 -20.41 4.74
N THR A 53 18.05 -21.43 5.22
CA THR A 53 18.65 -22.73 5.59
C THR A 53 17.93 -23.84 4.85
N ALA A 54 18.62 -24.55 3.95
CA ALA A 54 18.03 -25.65 3.19
C ALA A 54 18.04 -26.96 3.99
N SER A 55 16.93 -27.69 3.94
CA SER A 55 16.82 -29.06 4.46
C SER A 55 16.86 -30.05 3.29
N VAL A 56 17.94 -30.84 3.20
CA VAL A 56 18.20 -31.77 2.08
C VAL A 56 18.33 -33.22 2.59
N THR A 57 17.96 -34.21 1.80
CA THR A 57 18.22 -35.64 2.08
C THR A 57 18.35 -36.44 0.77
N PRO A 58 19.38 -37.31 0.61
CA PRO A 58 20.56 -37.45 1.47
C PRO A 58 21.43 -36.18 1.50
N THR A 59 22.35 -36.11 2.46
CA THR A 59 23.37 -35.04 2.56
C THR A 59 24.79 -35.54 2.29
N GLU A 60 25.00 -36.87 2.29
CA GLU A 60 26.27 -37.47 1.90
C GLU A 60 26.48 -37.36 0.38
N GLN A 61 27.74 -37.17 -0.03
CA GLN A 61 28.16 -37.02 -1.43
C GLN A 61 27.35 -35.98 -2.24
N THR A 62 26.74 -35.01 -1.55
CA THR A 62 25.84 -34.01 -2.14
C THR A 62 26.47 -32.63 -2.04
N GLU A 63 26.69 -32.00 -3.19
CA GLU A 63 27.19 -30.64 -3.34
C GLU A 63 26.00 -29.66 -3.35
N TYR A 64 26.20 -28.47 -2.78
CA TYR A 64 25.18 -27.43 -2.66
C TYR A 64 25.61 -26.15 -3.38
N LEU A 65 24.64 -25.43 -3.93
CA LEU A 65 24.85 -24.14 -4.60
C LEU A 65 23.67 -23.20 -4.34
N TRP A 66 23.96 -22.05 -3.73
CA TRP A 66 23.10 -20.87 -3.74
C TRP A 66 23.54 -19.93 -4.86
N THR A 67 22.59 -19.51 -5.71
CA THR A 67 22.78 -18.39 -6.63
C THR A 67 21.81 -17.25 -6.33
N LEU A 68 22.30 -16.02 -6.47
CA LEU A 68 21.55 -14.77 -6.45
C LEU A 68 21.56 -14.20 -7.87
N ASP A 69 20.39 -14.05 -8.50
CA ASP A 69 20.22 -13.60 -9.89
C ASP A 69 21.03 -14.41 -10.93
N GLY A 70 21.38 -15.65 -10.58
CA GLY A 70 22.19 -16.58 -11.36
C GLY A 70 23.68 -16.64 -11.01
N GLU A 71 24.20 -15.69 -10.22
CA GLU A 71 25.59 -15.65 -9.77
C GLU A 71 25.78 -16.42 -8.44
N GLU A 72 26.89 -17.14 -8.27
CA GLU A 72 27.19 -17.94 -7.07
C GLU A 72 27.41 -17.06 -5.82
N VAL A 73 26.74 -17.41 -4.71
CA VAL A 73 26.85 -16.67 -3.43
C VAL A 73 27.13 -17.52 -2.19
N SER A 74 26.92 -18.85 -2.25
CA SER A 74 27.30 -19.81 -1.19
C SER A 74 27.27 -21.24 -1.71
N THR A 75 28.13 -22.11 -1.17
CA THR A 75 28.10 -23.58 -1.39
C THR A 75 27.76 -24.36 -0.12
N GLU A 76 27.29 -23.66 0.92
CA GLU A 76 26.87 -24.23 2.20
C GLU A 76 25.35 -24.51 2.21
N LEU A 77 24.87 -25.33 3.15
CA LEU A 77 23.43 -25.54 3.40
C LEU A 77 22.69 -24.26 3.81
N ALA A 78 23.40 -23.22 4.25
CA ALA A 78 22.84 -21.93 4.64
C ALA A 78 23.46 -20.76 3.86
N TYR A 79 22.66 -19.72 3.63
CA TYR A 79 23.09 -18.47 3.02
C TYR A 79 22.46 -17.27 3.73
N THR A 80 23.29 -16.31 4.17
CA THR A 80 22.83 -15.04 4.73
C THR A 80 22.79 -13.97 3.65
N PHE A 81 21.58 -13.61 3.23
CA PHE A 81 21.32 -12.50 2.31
C PHE A 81 21.32 -11.18 3.09
N ALA A 82 21.99 -10.15 2.55
CA ALA A 82 22.13 -8.83 3.16
C ALA A 82 22.19 -7.73 2.08
N PRO A 83 21.05 -7.36 1.49
CA PRO A 83 20.99 -6.46 0.34
C PRO A 83 21.33 -5.01 0.70
N LYS A 84 21.99 -4.33 -0.24
CA LYS A 84 22.44 -2.92 -0.13
C LYS A 84 21.73 -1.98 -1.10
N GLN A 85 20.84 -2.51 -1.91
CA GLN A 85 20.05 -1.82 -2.93
C GLN A 85 18.64 -2.39 -2.92
N THR A 86 17.70 -1.62 -3.43
CA THR A 86 16.31 -2.04 -3.67
C THR A 86 16.19 -2.83 -4.97
N GLY A 87 15.17 -3.67 -5.07
CA GLY A 87 14.88 -4.47 -6.27
C GLY A 87 14.31 -5.84 -5.95
N GLU A 88 13.87 -6.55 -6.99
CA GLU A 88 13.52 -7.96 -6.92
C GLU A 88 14.77 -8.81 -7.14
N TYR A 89 15.04 -9.74 -6.23
CA TYR A 89 16.20 -10.63 -6.29
C TYR A 89 15.74 -12.08 -6.39
N VAL A 90 16.27 -12.84 -7.36
CA VAL A 90 15.96 -14.27 -7.52
C VAL A 90 16.99 -15.11 -6.77
N LEU A 91 16.57 -15.77 -5.69
CA LEU A 91 17.38 -16.74 -4.97
C LEU A 91 17.03 -18.16 -5.39
N LYS A 92 18.06 -18.92 -5.75
CA LYS A 92 17.95 -20.35 -6.08
C LYS A 92 18.90 -21.16 -5.22
N PHE A 93 18.38 -22.21 -4.60
CA PHE A 93 19.18 -23.27 -3.99
C PHE A 93 19.13 -24.52 -4.85
N THR A 94 20.28 -25.15 -5.05
CA THR A 94 20.46 -26.38 -5.83
C THR A 94 21.27 -27.39 -5.03
N ALA A 95 20.83 -28.64 -5.01
CA ALA A 95 21.55 -29.76 -4.40
C ALA A 95 21.81 -30.83 -5.49
N THR A 96 23.05 -31.32 -5.62
CA THR A 96 23.45 -32.26 -6.67
C THR A 96 24.33 -33.37 -6.11
N ASN A 97 24.11 -34.60 -6.56
CA ASN A 97 25.05 -35.72 -6.39
C ASN A 97 25.19 -36.51 -7.70
N VAL A 98 25.90 -37.65 -7.66
CA VAL A 98 26.15 -38.49 -8.86
C VAL A 98 24.88 -39.02 -9.55
N SER A 99 23.75 -39.09 -8.84
CA SER A 99 22.49 -39.61 -9.35
C SER A 99 21.56 -38.53 -9.91
N GLY A 100 21.75 -37.26 -9.54
CA GLY A 100 20.93 -36.16 -10.06
C GLY A 100 20.95 -34.88 -9.22
N THR A 101 20.02 -34.00 -9.54
CA THR A 101 19.89 -32.64 -8.99
C THR A 101 18.44 -32.34 -8.63
N ASP A 102 18.23 -31.65 -7.50
CA ASP A 102 16.99 -30.93 -7.17
C ASP A 102 17.32 -29.44 -6.96
N SER A 103 16.35 -28.56 -7.20
CA SER A 103 16.51 -27.12 -6.98
C SER A 103 15.20 -26.42 -6.64
N ARG A 104 15.26 -25.45 -5.73
CA ARG A 104 14.15 -24.54 -5.41
C ARG A 104 14.56 -23.10 -5.67
N GLU A 105 13.62 -22.31 -6.15
CA GLU A 105 13.81 -20.92 -6.58
C GLU A 105 12.68 -20.06 -6.01
N PHE A 106 13.01 -18.88 -5.50
CA PHE A 106 12.07 -17.92 -4.92
C PHE A 106 12.58 -16.48 -5.09
N THR A 107 11.70 -15.50 -4.96
CA THR A 107 12.03 -14.07 -5.12
C THR A 107 12.01 -13.35 -3.78
N VAL A 108 12.91 -12.39 -3.59
CA VAL A 108 12.95 -11.50 -2.42
C VAL A 108 12.81 -10.05 -2.89
N SER A 109 11.72 -9.40 -2.48
CA SER A 109 11.44 -8.01 -2.82
C SER A 109 12.08 -7.06 -1.81
N VAL A 110 13.18 -6.40 -2.20
CA VAL A 110 13.92 -5.49 -1.32
C VAL A 110 13.46 -4.06 -1.53
N VAL A 111 12.92 -3.46 -0.46
CA VAL A 111 12.30 -2.13 -0.47
C VAL A 111 13.04 -1.15 0.45
N LEU A 112 12.90 0.15 0.20
CA LEU A 112 13.50 1.20 1.03
C LEU A 112 12.75 1.39 2.36
N TYR A 113 11.43 1.12 2.36
CA TYR A 113 10.54 1.22 3.51
C TYR A 113 9.65 -0.02 3.56
N LYS A 114 9.67 -0.76 4.68
CA LYS A 114 8.97 -2.03 4.87
C LYS A 114 8.07 -1.96 6.10
N GLY A 115 6.80 -2.34 5.93
CA GLY A 115 5.78 -2.10 6.95
C GLY A 115 5.61 -0.61 7.21
N GLY A 116 5.22 -0.27 8.44
CA GLY A 116 4.98 1.11 8.85
C GLY A 116 3.85 1.77 8.05
N PHE A 117 3.89 3.10 7.99
CA PHE A 117 2.99 3.91 7.18
C PHE A 117 3.64 5.25 6.83
N PHE A 118 3.00 6.01 5.96
CA PHE A 118 3.37 7.35 5.58
C PHE A 118 2.33 8.35 6.06
N VAL A 119 2.76 9.56 6.40
CA VAL A 119 1.86 10.72 6.51
C VAL A 119 2.15 11.63 5.33
N ILE A 120 1.13 11.81 4.50
CA ILE A 120 1.10 12.78 3.41
C ILE A 120 0.73 14.13 4.02
N ASN A 121 1.41 15.19 3.62
CA ASN A 121 1.23 16.52 4.18
C ASN A 121 0.88 17.53 3.07
N GLU A 122 -0.10 18.39 3.34
CA GLU A 122 -0.62 19.37 2.36
C GLU A 122 0.51 20.32 1.88
N GLY A 123 1.49 20.60 2.74
CA GLY A 123 2.39 21.72 2.61
C GLY A 123 1.75 22.97 3.21
N SER A 124 2.14 24.15 2.76
CA SER A 124 1.56 25.41 3.25
C SER A 124 1.38 26.37 2.08
N PHE A 125 0.12 26.72 1.79
CA PHE A 125 -0.26 27.43 0.57
C PHE A 125 0.59 28.70 0.33
N GLY A 126 1.29 28.73 -0.81
CA GLY A 126 2.18 29.83 -1.17
C GLY A 126 3.48 29.93 -0.35
N ARG A 127 3.87 28.88 0.38
CA ARG A 127 5.11 28.82 1.19
C ARG A 127 5.91 27.54 1.00
N THR A 128 5.26 26.38 1.02
CA THR A 128 5.90 25.06 0.87
C THR A 128 4.99 24.12 0.08
N MET A 129 5.60 23.29 -0.77
CA MET A 129 4.92 22.18 -1.43
C MET A 129 4.60 21.06 -0.43
N GLY A 130 3.80 20.08 -0.86
CA GLY A 130 3.50 18.90 -0.06
C GLY A 130 4.71 18.00 0.19
N SER A 131 4.67 17.23 1.27
CA SER A 131 5.68 16.22 1.61
C SER A 131 5.05 14.89 1.95
N VAL A 132 5.88 13.85 1.98
CA VAL A 132 5.53 12.55 2.52
C VAL A 132 6.59 12.20 3.55
N ASP A 133 6.15 11.82 4.74
CA ASP A 133 7.00 11.44 5.86
C ASP A 133 6.72 9.97 6.20
N TYR A 134 7.77 9.15 6.33
CA TYR A 134 7.64 7.75 6.71
C TYR A 134 7.68 7.57 8.23
N PHE A 135 6.91 6.61 8.72
CA PHE A 135 6.86 6.17 10.10
C PHE A 135 7.03 4.66 10.12
N ALA A 136 8.23 4.19 10.50
CA ALA A 136 8.48 2.75 10.66
C ALA A 136 7.62 2.14 11.78
N ASP A 137 7.35 2.97 12.78
CA ASP A 137 6.42 2.79 13.88
C ASP A 137 5.85 4.17 14.23
N ALA A 138 4.82 4.24 15.08
CA ALA A 138 4.18 5.50 15.47
C ALA A 138 5.01 6.42 16.41
N SER A 139 6.33 6.22 16.49
CA SER A 139 7.31 7.09 17.16
C SER A 139 8.53 7.45 16.28
N THR A 140 8.92 6.59 15.33
CA THR A 140 10.12 6.74 14.49
C THR A 140 9.82 7.41 13.14
N ARG A 141 9.85 8.75 13.09
CA ARG A 141 9.62 9.57 11.88
C ARG A 141 10.89 9.75 11.02
N THR A 142 10.77 9.51 9.71
CA THR A 142 11.72 9.90 8.67
C THR A 142 11.04 10.88 7.70
N PRO A 143 11.33 12.19 7.75
CA PRO A 143 10.59 13.18 6.98
C PRO A 143 11.04 13.30 5.52
N HIS A 144 10.18 13.84 4.65
CA HIS A 144 10.49 14.20 3.26
C HIS A 144 11.05 13.04 2.39
N VAL A 145 10.50 11.83 2.52
CA VAL A 145 11.02 10.63 1.82
C VAL A 145 10.97 10.76 0.29
N TYR A 146 9.91 11.37 -0.25
CA TYR A 146 9.79 11.62 -1.69
C TYR A 146 10.89 12.58 -2.20
N GLN A 147 11.11 13.71 -1.53
CA GLN A 147 12.16 14.67 -1.89
C GLN A 147 13.57 14.08 -1.72
N THR A 148 13.75 13.17 -0.76
CA THR A 148 15.03 12.47 -0.51
C THR A 148 15.35 11.47 -1.62
N ALA A 149 14.36 10.70 -2.09
CA ALA A 149 14.50 9.82 -3.25
C ALA A 149 14.65 10.60 -4.58
N ASN A 150 14.15 11.85 -4.65
CA ASN A 150 14.11 12.64 -5.88
C ASN A 150 14.74 14.04 -5.73
N PRO A 151 16.08 14.15 -5.63
CA PRO A 151 16.77 15.44 -5.49
C PRO A 151 16.39 16.44 -6.59
N GLY A 152 15.81 17.57 -6.18
CA GLY A 152 15.35 18.63 -7.09
C GLY A 152 13.93 18.48 -7.63
N LYS A 153 13.16 17.46 -7.19
CA LYS A 153 11.70 17.39 -7.37
C LYS A 153 10.99 17.63 -6.03
N GLU A 154 9.84 18.28 -6.08
CA GLU A 154 8.89 18.43 -4.96
C GLU A 154 7.52 17.89 -5.41
N LEU A 155 6.62 17.55 -4.49
CA LEU A 155 5.21 17.31 -4.85
C LEU A 155 4.50 18.63 -5.17
N GLY A 156 3.21 18.58 -5.49
CA GLY A 156 2.42 19.79 -5.73
C GLY A 156 2.09 20.59 -4.47
N ASN A 157 1.52 21.77 -4.68
CA ASN A 157 0.94 22.62 -3.66
C ASN A 157 -0.40 22.03 -3.18
N THR A 158 -0.54 21.86 -1.86
CA THR A 158 -1.72 21.27 -1.21
C THR A 158 -1.91 19.81 -1.65
N THR A 159 -0.96 18.95 -1.25
CA THR A 159 -1.00 17.49 -1.47
C THR A 159 -1.91 16.81 -0.46
N ASP A 160 -3.14 16.54 -0.86
CA ASP A 160 -4.21 16.12 0.05
C ASP A 160 -4.40 14.60 0.16
N PHE A 161 -4.08 13.87 -0.90
CA PHE A 161 -4.51 12.49 -1.08
C PHE A 161 -3.36 11.65 -1.62
N GLY A 162 -3.32 10.39 -1.23
CA GLY A 162 -2.51 9.40 -1.93
C GLY A 162 -3.02 7.99 -1.72
N THR A 163 -2.57 7.09 -2.59
CA THR A 163 -2.94 5.67 -2.54
C THR A 163 -1.85 4.79 -3.14
N LYS A 164 -1.80 3.52 -2.74
CA LYS A 164 -0.91 2.50 -3.30
C LYS A 164 -1.69 1.68 -4.33
N TRP A 165 -1.22 1.64 -5.58
CA TRP A 165 -1.80 0.84 -6.66
C TRP A 165 -0.70 0.24 -7.53
N ASN A 166 -0.83 -1.04 -7.87
CA ASN A 166 0.07 -1.76 -8.78
C ASN A 166 1.58 -1.44 -8.58
N GLY A 167 2.10 -1.73 -7.38
CA GLY A 167 3.52 -1.50 -7.02
C GLY A 167 3.97 -0.04 -6.93
N ASN A 168 3.06 0.93 -6.96
CA ASN A 168 3.37 2.36 -6.98
C ASN A 168 2.49 3.17 -6.02
N TYR A 169 3.03 4.25 -5.47
CA TYR A 169 2.28 5.30 -4.81
C TYR A 169 1.84 6.36 -5.83
N TYR A 170 0.61 6.84 -5.69
CA TYR A 170 0.05 7.94 -6.46
C TYR A 170 -0.33 9.06 -5.49
N PHE A 171 0.32 10.21 -5.61
CA PHE A 171 0.08 11.40 -4.79
C PHE A 171 -0.70 12.44 -5.60
N VAL A 172 -1.77 12.98 -5.02
CA VAL A 172 -2.64 13.98 -5.65
C VAL A 172 -2.54 15.28 -4.90
N SER A 173 -2.23 16.34 -5.65
CA SER A 173 -2.12 17.71 -5.16
C SER A 173 -3.16 18.60 -5.84
N LYS A 174 -3.68 19.60 -5.11
CA LYS A 174 -4.61 20.55 -5.71
C LYS A 174 -3.95 21.26 -6.89
N GLN A 175 -2.82 21.92 -6.67
CA GLN A 175 -2.21 22.82 -7.65
C GLN A 175 -0.75 22.48 -7.87
N ASP A 176 -0.28 22.61 -9.12
CA ASP A 176 1.05 22.21 -9.60
C ASP A 176 1.34 20.70 -9.43
N ARG A 177 1.98 20.06 -10.42
CA ARG A 177 2.27 18.61 -10.43
C ARG A 177 1.12 17.71 -9.93
N THR A 178 -0.12 18.01 -10.36
CA THR A 178 -1.35 17.64 -9.62
C THR A 178 -1.64 16.14 -9.41
N LEU A 179 -0.95 15.25 -10.14
CA LEU A 179 -0.86 13.82 -9.85
C LEU A 179 0.57 13.35 -10.15
N VAL A 180 1.25 12.76 -9.17
CA VAL A 180 2.62 12.22 -9.25
C VAL A 180 2.61 10.72 -8.94
N LYS A 181 3.34 9.92 -9.72
CA LYS A 181 3.61 8.50 -9.43
C LYS A 181 5.00 8.37 -8.83
N ALA A 182 5.12 7.57 -7.77
CA ALA A 182 6.39 7.14 -7.21
C ALA A 182 6.40 5.61 -7.09
N SER A 183 7.54 4.98 -7.36
CA SER A 183 7.77 3.56 -7.10
C SER A 183 7.55 3.24 -5.62
N ALA A 184 6.80 2.18 -5.29
CA ALA A 184 6.63 1.78 -3.90
C ALA A 184 7.86 1.07 -3.32
N THR A 185 8.79 0.65 -4.18
CA THR A 185 10.04 -0.03 -3.84
C THR A 185 11.07 0.95 -3.28
N ASP A 186 11.17 2.16 -3.83
CA ASP A 186 12.28 3.11 -3.55
C ASP A 186 11.90 4.61 -3.58
N PHE A 187 10.61 4.94 -3.72
CA PHE A 187 10.08 6.30 -3.85
C PHE A 187 10.54 7.10 -5.09
N VAL A 188 11.22 6.48 -6.06
CA VAL A 188 11.64 7.17 -7.30
C VAL A 188 10.41 7.62 -8.12
N ASP A 189 10.40 8.88 -8.54
CA ASP A 189 9.35 9.52 -9.33
C ASP A 189 9.28 8.90 -10.73
N GLY A 190 8.16 8.23 -11.00
CA GLY A 190 7.84 7.55 -12.25
C GLY A 190 7.01 8.40 -13.23
N GLY A 191 6.93 9.72 -13.03
CA GLY A 191 6.21 10.66 -13.88
C GLY A 191 5.13 11.49 -13.18
N GLU A 192 4.69 12.54 -13.89
CA GLU A 192 3.66 13.48 -13.46
C GLU A 192 2.58 13.66 -14.52
N TYR A 193 1.34 13.87 -14.08
CA TYR A 193 0.18 14.03 -14.95
C TYR A 193 0.18 15.37 -15.70
N SER A 194 0.09 15.28 -17.04
CA SER A 194 -0.20 16.43 -17.89
C SER A 194 -1.70 16.72 -17.88
N ALA A 195 -2.11 17.71 -17.07
CA ALA A 195 -3.52 18.04 -16.87
C ALA A 195 -4.27 18.44 -18.16
N ALA A 196 -5.45 17.87 -18.36
CA ALA A 196 -6.34 18.17 -19.48
C ALA A 196 -7.04 19.54 -19.38
N VAL A 197 -7.03 20.13 -18.17
CA VAL A 197 -7.59 21.44 -17.81
C VAL A 197 -6.56 22.21 -16.98
N ALA A 198 -6.78 23.50 -16.73
CA ALA A 198 -5.79 24.40 -16.12
C ALA A 198 -6.38 25.29 -15.02
N GLY A 199 -5.51 25.89 -14.19
CA GLY A 199 -5.93 26.73 -13.06
C GLY A 199 -6.75 25.94 -12.03
N SER A 200 -7.72 26.58 -11.40
CA SER A 200 -8.60 25.95 -10.40
C SER A 200 -9.62 24.95 -10.97
N GLU A 201 -9.55 24.62 -12.26
CA GLU A 201 -10.23 23.46 -12.87
C GLU A 201 -9.33 22.20 -12.90
N ALA A 202 -8.00 22.37 -12.83
CA ALA A 202 -7.03 21.28 -12.65
C ALA A 202 -6.93 20.79 -11.20
N ASP A 203 -7.63 21.46 -10.29
CA ASP A 203 -7.56 21.34 -8.83
C ASP A 203 -7.77 19.88 -8.38
N GLY A 204 -6.68 19.14 -8.14
CA GLY A 204 -6.68 17.69 -7.90
C GLY A 204 -7.46 17.27 -6.65
N ARG A 205 -8.06 16.08 -6.69
CA ARG A 205 -8.93 15.54 -5.62
C ARG A 205 -8.51 14.12 -5.24
N SER A 206 -8.73 13.12 -6.08
CA SER A 206 -8.39 11.71 -5.76
C SER A 206 -7.87 10.92 -6.96
N PHE A 207 -7.33 9.72 -6.68
CA PHE A 207 -6.95 8.74 -7.68
C PHE A 207 -7.43 7.34 -7.27
N ALA A 208 -7.89 6.54 -8.22
CA ALA A 208 -8.14 5.11 -8.04
C ALA A 208 -7.74 4.32 -9.30
N GLY A 209 -7.07 3.18 -9.11
CA GLY A 209 -6.66 2.32 -10.22
C GLY A 209 -7.84 1.60 -10.89
N ILE A 210 -7.78 1.45 -12.21
CA ILE A 210 -8.75 0.69 -13.01
C ILE A 210 -8.17 -0.70 -13.30
N ASP A 211 -6.95 -0.72 -13.83
CA ASP A 211 -6.12 -1.86 -14.19
C ASP A 211 -4.61 -1.48 -14.09
N GLU A 212 -3.71 -2.25 -14.71
CA GLU A 212 -2.26 -1.98 -14.69
C GLU A 212 -1.85 -0.74 -15.51
N ASN A 213 -2.61 -0.39 -16.55
CA ASN A 213 -2.33 0.64 -17.55
C ASN A 213 -3.17 1.91 -17.34
N TYR A 214 -4.34 1.81 -16.68
CA TYR A 214 -5.28 2.91 -16.50
C TYR A 214 -5.68 3.14 -15.04
N GLY A 215 -5.90 4.42 -14.70
CA GLY A 215 -6.53 4.85 -13.46
C GLY A 215 -7.53 5.98 -13.71
N VAL A 216 -8.45 6.18 -12.77
CA VAL A 216 -9.29 7.39 -12.73
C VAL A 216 -8.64 8.42 -11.81
N TYR A 217 -8.54 9.65 -12.29
CA TYR A 217 -8.05 10.82 -11.57
C TYR A 217 -9.17 11.86 -11.52
N THR A 218 -9.48 12.38 -10.33
CA THR A 218 -10.54 13.39 -10.14
C THR A 218 -9.96 14.76 -9.84
N THR A 219 -10.52 15.80 -10.46
CA THR A 219 -10.25 17.22 -10.18
C THR A 219 -11.56 17.95 -9.86
N SER A 220 -11.49 19.20 -9.43
CA SER A 220 -12.67 20.09 -9.33
C SER A 220 -13.54 20.12 -10.60
N ASN A 221 -12.98 19.86 -11.78
CA ASN A 221 -13.67 19.90 -13.07
C ASN A 221 -14.29 18.55 -13.49
N GLY A 222 -14.08 17.46 -12.74
CA GLY A 222 -14.63 16.13 -13.05
C GLY A 222 -13.59 15.01 -12.95
N ALA A 223 -13.94 13.84 -13.47
CA ALA A 223 -13.11 12.65 -13.45
C ALA A 223 -12.58 12.30 -14.85
N TYR A 224 -11.29 11.99 -14.91
CA TYR A 224 -10.54 11.69 -16.12
C TYR A 224 -9.92 10.30 -16.03
N VAL A 225 -10.02 9.49 -17.08
CA VAL A 225 -9.23 8.27 -17.19
C VAL A 225 -7.85 8.65 -17.72
N VAL A 226 -6.82 8.23 -17.00
CA VAL A 226 -5.41 8.55 -17.24
C VAL A 226 -4.64 7.29 -17.58
N ASP A 227 -3.82 7.37 -18.61
CA ASP A 227 -2.85 6.36 -18.99
C ASP A 227 -1.61 6.45 -18.08
N LEU A 228 -1.32 5.37 -17.33
CA LEU A 228 -0.33 5.31 -16.25
C LEU A 228 1.12 5.09 -16.75
N ASN A 229 1.30 5.02 -18.07
CA ASN A 229 2.58 4.91 -18.76
C ASN A 229 2.98 6.24 -19.42
N THR A 230 2.01 6.99 -19.95
CA THR A 230 2.22 8.25 -20.68
C THR A 230 1.76 9.51 -19.94
N PHE A 231 1.07 9.33 -18.81
CA PHE A 231 0.59 10.39 -17.91
C PHE A 231 -0.32 11.44 -18.58
N LYS A 232 -1.22 10.95 -19.44
CA LYS A 232 -2.17 11.77 -20.21
C LYS A 232 -3.60 11.27 -20.05
N SER A 233 -4.54 12.21 -20.16
CA SER A 233 -5.96 11.87 -20.23
C SER A 233 -6.26 11.12 -21.54
N VAL A 234 -7.02 10.03 -21.42
CA VAL A 234 -7.52 9.23 -22.54
C VAL A 234 -9.05 9.17 -22.60
N SER A 235 -9.74 9.69 -21.59
CA SER A 235 -11.19 9.85 -21.54
C SER A 235 -11.59 10.80 -20.42
N TYR A 236 -12.74 11.46 -20.58
CA TYR A 236 -13.46 12.17 -19.52
C TYR A 236 -14.73 11.39 -19.17
N LEU A 237 -15.06 11.31 -17.88
CA LEU A 237 -16.24 10.58 -17.40
C LEU A 237 -17.44 11.55 -17.31
N GLU A 238 -18.31 11.49 -18.32
CA GLU A 238 -19.43 12.42 -18.50
C GLU A 238 -20.41 12.43 -17.32
N GLY A 239 -20.70 13.63 -16.78
CA GLY A 239 -21.57 13.84 -15.60
C GLY A 239 -20.83 13.91 -14.25
N SER A 240 -19.54 13.57 -14.22
CA SER A 240 -18.72 13.64 -12.98
C SER A 240 -18.54 15.05 -12.41
N ARG A 241 -18.60 16.10 -13.24
CA ARG A 241 -18.50 17.50 -12.79
C ARG A 241 -19.77 17.96 -12.07
N GLY A 242 -19.62 18.40 -10.83
CA GLY A 242 -20.69 19.07 -10.09
C GLY A 242 -21.18 20.34 -10.80
N VAL A 243 -22.48 20.40 -11.10
CA VAL A 243 -23.15 21.54 -11.77
C VAL A 243 -23.77 22.54 -10.77
N GLY A 244 -23.08 22.79 -9.66
CA GLY A 244 -23.41 23.84 -8.69
C GLY A 244 -22.87 25.21 -9.10
N SER A 245 -23.44 26.28 -8.53
CA SER A 245 -23.04 27.67 -8.82
C SER A 245 -21.86 28.17 -7.98
N THR A 246 -21.55 27.52 -6.87
CA THR A 246 -20.60 27.99 -5.85
C THR A 246 -20.00 26.85 -5.01
N GLY A 247 -18.78 27.06 -4.50
CA GLY A 247 -18.17 26.22 -3.46
C GLY A 247 -17.97 24.75 -3.84
N MET A 248 -18.21 23.85 -2.90
CA MET A 248 -18.03 22.40 -3.13
C MET A 248 -19.02 21.82 -4.14
N SER A 249 -20.24 22.39 -4.24
CA SER A 249 -21.29 21.90 -5.14
C SER A 249 -20.94 22.00 -6.64
N ALA A 250 -19.90 22.77 -7.00
CA ALA A 250 -19.41 22.92 -8.37
C ALA A 250 -18.34 21.88 -8.76
N GLN A 251 -18.13 20.82 -7.96
CA GLN A 251 -16.93 19.99 -8.03
C GLN A 251 -17.18 18.47 -8.09
N CYS A 252 -16.19 17.74 -8.60
CA CYS A 252 -16.04 16.30 -8.38
C CYS A 252 -15.46 16.04 -6.98
N GLY A 253 -15.81 14.90 -6.39
CA GLY A 253 -15.25 14.41 -5.14
C GLY A 253 -14.27 13.25 -5.35
N GLY A 254 -14.33 12.27 -4.45
CA GLY A 254 -13.54 11.04 -4.54
C GLY A 254 -14.00 10.08 -5.65
N ALA A 255 -13.13 9.14 -6.00
CA ALA A 255 -13.46 7.98 -6.82
C ALA A 255 -12.91 6.69 -6.19
N ILE A 256 -13.54 5.55 -6.51
CA ILE A 256 -13.09 4.20 -6.16
C ILE A 256 -13.43 3.26 -7.33
N THR A 257 -12.76 2.12 -7.46
CA THR A 257 -13.15 1.08 -8.43
C THR A 257 -13.31 -0.26 -7.73
N ALA A 258 -14.33 -1.03 -8.10
CA ALA A 258 -14.59 -2.35 -7.58
C ALA A 258 -15.41 -3.17 -8.58
N GLY A 259 -15.09 -4.47 -8.70
CA GLY A 259 -15.60 -5.29 -9.79
C GLY A 259 -15.33 -4.65 -11.16
N ASP A 260 -16.34 -4.68 -12.01
CA ASP A 260 -16.30 -4.16 -13.38
C ASP A 260 -16.57 -2.65 -13.49
N TYR A 261 -16.64 -1.93 -12.36
CA TYR A 261 -17.11 -0.54 -12.30
C TYR A 261 -16.14 0.47 -11.67
N ILE A 262 -16.32 1.73 -12.07
CA ILE A 262 -15.70 2.94 -11.53
C ILE A 262 -16.83 3.75 -10.87
N PHE A 263 -16.66 4.13 -9.62
CA PHE A 263 -17.61 4.93 -8.85
C PHE A 263 -17.02 6.32 -8.62
N VAL A 264 -17.80 7.37 -8.87
CA VAL A 264 -17.33 8.77 -8.80
C VAL A 264 -18.37 9.63 -8.10
N ILE A 265 -17.94 10.39 -7.09
CA ILE A 265 -18.78 11.42 -6.47
C ILE A 265 -18.80 12.67 -7.36
N ASN A 266 -20.00 13.07 -7.78
CA ASN A 266 -20.33 14.45 -8.10
C ASN A 266 -20.89 15.07 -6.81
N VAL A 267 -20.28 16.14 -6.28
CA VAL A 267 -20.58 16.62 -4.91
C VAL A 267 -22.01 17.16 -4.76
N LYS A 268 -22.64 17.58 -5.86
CA LYS A 268 -24.01 18.12 -5.83
C LYS A 268 -25.07 17.03 -6.03
N ASP A 269 -24.81 16.10 -6.95
CA ASP A 269 -25.84 15.16 -7.41
C ASP A 269 -25.73 13.81 -6.69
N GLY A 270 -24.51 13.33 -6.38
CA GLY A 270 -24.26 12.03 -5.75
C GLY A 270 -23.28 11.12 -6.51
N VAL A 271 -23.42 9.81 -6.34
CA VAL A 271 -22.53 8.79 -6.94
C VAL A 271 -22.98 8.39 -8.34
N TYR A 272 -22.18 8.71 -9.34
CA TYR A 272 -22.27 8.16 -10.70
C TYR A 272 -21.42 6.88 -10.83
N VAL A 273 -21.82 5.99 -11.74
CA VAL A 273 -21.16 4.69 -11.97
C VAL A 273 -20.85 4.50 -13.45
N TYR A 274 -19.61 4.14 -13.76
CA TYR A 274 -19.10 3.93 -15.11
C TYR A 274 -18.55 2.51 -15.27
N SER A 275 -18.64 1.93 -16.46
CA SER A 275 -18.03 0.65 -16.79
C SER A 275 -16.50 0.79 -16.92
N LYS A 276 -15.72 -0.15 -16.37
CA LYS A 276 -14.26 -0.21 -16.60
C LYS A 276 -13.91 -0.52 -18.06
N ALA A 277 -14.69 -1.38 -18.70
CA ALA A 277 -14.37 -1.96 -20.01
C ALA A 277 -14.45 -0.95 -21.16
N ASP A 278 -15.39 0.00 -21.09
CA ASP A 278 -15.63 0.99 -22.15
C ASP A 278 -15.75 2.44 -21.66
N ARG A 279 -15.67 2.67 -20.33
CA ARG A 279 -15.74 3.99 -19.68
C ARG A 279 -17.12 4.67 -19.82
N SER A 280 -18.14 3.94 -20.29
CA SER A 280 -19.50 4.45 -20.45
C SER A 280 -20.22 4.60 -19.11
N LEU A 281 -21.15 5.55 -19.02
CA LEU A 281 -22.01 5.76 -17.85
C LEU A 281 -23.10 4.68 -17.79
N VAL A 282 -23.17 3.93 -16.68
CA VAL A 282 -24.02 2.73 -16.53
C VAL A 282 -25.50 3.06 -16.29
N ARG A 283 -25.79 4.22 -15.70
CA ARG A 283 -27.15 4.74 -15.47
C ARG A 283 -27.14 6.26 -15.69
N SER A 284 -28.19 6.80 -16.30
CA SER A 284 -28.35 8.25 -16.55
C SER A 284 -28.57 9.09 -15.29
N GLU A 285 -28.71 8.45 -14.13
CA GLU A 285 -28.95 9.05 -12.82
C GLU A 285 -27.99 8.42 -11.80
N VAL A 286 -27.69 9.17 -10.73
CA VAL A 286 -26.87 8.68 -9.61
C VAL A 286 -27.50 7.48 -8.92
N ILE A 287 -26.68 6.59 -8.34
CA ILE A 287 -27.18 5.44 -7.57
C ILE A 287 -27.54 5.79 -6.12
N CYS A 288 -26.98 6.89 -5.59
CA CYS A 288 -27.31 7.47 -4.28
C CYS A 288 -26.81 8.92 -4.20
N PRO A 289 -27.37 9.78 -3.32
CA PRO A 289 -26.95 11.17 -3.13
C PRO A 289 -25.69 11.34 -2.26
N ALA A 290 -24.93 10.27 -2.06
CA ALA A 290 -23.71 10.28 -1.25
C ALA A 290 -22.63 11.13 -1.92
N HIS A 291 -21.98 12.00 -1.14
CA HIS A 291 -20.97 12.96 -1.60
C HIS A 291 -19.73 13.03 -0.69
N ILE A 292 -19.67 12.22 0.37
CA ILE A 292 -18.59 12.16 1.34
C ILE A 292 -17.92 10.79 1.29
N GLY A 293 -16.73 10.75 0.70
CA GLY A 293 -15.78 9.63 0.74
C GLY A 293 -16.21 8.35 0.00
N PHE A 294 -15.24 7.46 -0.17
CA PHE A 294 -15.45 6.06 -0.51
C PHE A 294 -14.55 5.20 0.34
N VAL A 295 -15.09 4.10 0.86
CA VAL A 295 -14.37 3.06 1.59
C VAL A 295 -14.88 1.69 1.14
N GLN A 296 -14.12 0.61 1.35
CA GLN A 296 -14.57 -0.74 1.04
C GLN A 296 -14.48 -1.62 2.29
N SER A 297 -15.59 -2.21 2.72
CA SER A 297 -15.61 -3.14 3.85
C SER A 297 -15.06 -4.52 3.45
N LYS A 298 -14.61 -5.30 4.43
CA LYS A 298 -14.03 -6.64 4.26
C LYS A 298 -14.92 -7.63 3.47
N ASP A 299 -16.24 -7.45 3.46
CA ASP A 299 -17.19 -8.23 2.64
C ASP A 299 -17.18 -7.86 1.14
N GLY A 300 -16.45 -6.80 0.76
CA GLY A 300 -16.31 -6.29 -0.60
C GLY A 300 -17.28 -5.16 -0.95
N ASN A 301 -18.22 -4.78 -0.09
CA ASN A 301 -19.16 -3.70 -0.37
C ASN A 301 -18.48 -2.31 -0.31
N ILE A 302 -18.85 -1.41 -1.22
CA ILE A 302 -18.44 0.00 -1.15
C ILE A 302 -19.37 0.74 -0.20
N TRP A 303 -18.83 1.68 0.57
CA TRP A 303 -19.62 2.62 1.35
C TRP A 303 -19.24 4.07 1.04
N ALA A 304 -20.26 4.93 1.02
CA ALA A 304 -20.15 6.38 0.91
C ALA A 304 -21.18 7.04 1.85
N SER A 305 -21.04 8.34 2.15
CA SER A 305 -21.95 9.07 3.03
C SER A 305 -22.51 10.35 2.40
N ASP A 306 -23.67 10.83 2.87
CA ASP A 306 -24.18 12.20 2.61
C ASP A 306 -24.03 13.14 3.83
N GLY A 307 -23.34 12.68 4.87
CA GLY A 307 -23.30 13.29 6.19
C GLY A 307 -24.08 12.41 7.17
N PRO A 308 -25.39 12.64 7.37
CA PRO A 308 -26.22 11.90 8.32
C PRO A 308 -26.60 10.48 7.89
N SER A 309 -26.21 10.01 6.71
CA SER A 309 -26.56 8.66 6.22
C SER A 309 -25.41 7.95 5.53
N LEU A 310 -25.25 6.66 5.83
CA LEU A 310 -24.35 5.75 5.14
C LEU A 310 -25.08 5.02 4.01
N TYR A 311 -24.40 4.82 2.89
CA TYR A 311 -24.91 4.08 1.73
C TYR A 311 -23.99 2.91 1.43
N CYS A 312 -24.46 1.69 1.72
CA CYS A 312 -23.84 0.45 1.29
C CYS A 312 -24.18 0.18 -0.18
N ILE A 313 -23.18 -0.12 -1.00
CA ILE A 313 -23.29 -0.34 -2.44
C ILE A 313 -22.64 -1.69 -2.76
N ASP A 314 -23.44 -2.64 -3.26
CA ASP A 314 -22.92 -3.89 -3.80
C ASP A 314 -22.27 -3.62 -5.18
N PRO A 315 -20.95 -3.79 -5.34
CA PRO A 315 -20.26 -3.48 -6.60
C PRO A 315 -20.53 -4.50 -7.72
N LYS A 316 -21.28 -5.59 -7.46
CA LYS A 316 -21.66 -6.57 -8.49
C LYS A 316 -23.06 -6.30 -9.03
N THR A 317 -24.01 -5.97 -8.16
CA THR A 317 -25.42 -5.74 -8.55
C THR A 317 -25.81 -4.27 -8.69
N LEU A 318 -25.00 -3.34 -8.17
CA LEU A 318 -25.33 -1.92 -8.05
C LEU A 318 -26.66 -1.69 -7.29
N ALA A 319 -26.95 -2.56 -6.32
CA ALA A 319 -27.97 -2.38 -5.30
C ALA A 319 -27.43 -1.50 -4.17
N VAL A 320 -28.29 -0.64 -3.62
CA VAL A 320 -27.92 0.32 -2.57
C VAL A 320 -28.82 0.14 -1.34
N THR A 321 -28.21 0.09 -0.16
CA THR A 321 -28.90 0.09 1.14
C THR A 321 -28.50 1.34 1.92
N LYS A 322 -29.49 2.15 2.33
CA LYS A 322 -29.29 3.33 3.19
C LYS A 322 -29.39 2.96 4.66
N THR A 323 -28.49 3.48 5.48
CA THR A 323 -28.55 3.45 6.95
C THR A 323 -28.47 4.88 7.46
N ASP A 324 -29.50 5.34 8.16
CA ASP A 324 -29.49 6.64 8.84
C ASP A 324 -28.63 6.56 10.11
N LEU A 325 -27.79 7.58 10.35
CA LEU A 325 -26.99 7.67 11.57
C LEU A 325 -27.85 8.16 12.76
N PRO A 326 -27.68 7.56 13.95
CA PRO A 326 -28.46 7.97 15.12
C PRO A 326 -27.96 9.30 15.70
N ASN A 327 -28.78 9.90 16.58
CA ASN A 327 -28.40 10.99 17.47
C ASN A 327 -27.90 12.29 16.81
N GLY A 328 -28.06 12.45 15.49
CA GLY A 328 -27.52 13.59 14.74
C GLY A 328 -26.01 13.50 14.49
N LEU A 329 -25.45 12.29 14.47
CA LEU A 329 -24.10 12.05 13.99
C LEU A 329 -24.03 12.26 12.47
N GLU A 330 -22.94 12.85 12.00
CA GLU A 330 -22.66 13.05 10.57
C GLU A 330 -21.22 12.62 10.27
N VAL A 331 -20.99 11.93 9.14
CA VAL A 331 -19.63 11.65 8.66
C VAL A 331 -18.98 12.97 8.27
N TYR A 332 -17.90 13.34 8.94
CA TYR A 332 -17.29 14.65 8.75
C TYR A 332 -16.57 14.80 7.40
N THR A 333 -16.81 15.95 6.76
CA THR A 333 -16.04 16.50 5.66
C THR A 333 -15.85 18.01 5.85
N ASP A 334 -14.78 18.56 5.28
CA ASP A 334 -14.61 20.01 5.15
C ASP A 334 -15.59 20.55 4.10
N GLN A 335 -16.32 21.61 4.46
CA GLN A 335 -17.37 22.22 3.63
C GLN A 335 -16.84 23.36 2.73
N TRP A 336 -15.60 23.79 2.95
CA TRP A 336 -14.98 24.99 2.34
C TRP A 336 -13.86 24.64 1.37
N ALA A 337 -13.02 23.66 1.73
CA ALA A 337 -11.99 23.08 0.88
C ALA A 337 -12.24 21.57 0.73
N TRP A 338 -12.04 21.00 -0.47
CA TRP A 338 -12.04 19.55 -0.57
C TRP A 338 -10.84 18.99 0.20
N LYS A 339 -11.10 17.93 0.97
CA LYS A 339 -10.14 17.09 1.69
C LYS A 339 -10.64 15.64 1.62
N PRO A 340 -9.78 14.63 1.84
CA PRO A 340 -10.25 13.25 2.01
C PRO A 340 -11.21 13.15 3.20
N ALA A 341 -12.22 12.29 3.10
CA ALA A 341 -13.16 12.09 4.20
C ALA A 341 -12.46 11.52 5.45
N MET A 342 -12.96 11.89 6.63
CA MET A 342 -12.66 11.24 7.91
C MET A 342 -13.52 9.98 8.06
N PHE A 343 -13.39 9.08 7.11
CA PHE A 343 -14.17 7.86 6.93
C PHE A 343 -13.24 6.76 6.40
N ASP A 344 -13.25 5.60 7.04
CA ASP A 344 -12.46 4.44 6.65
C ASP A 344 -13.14 3.11 7.03
N ALA A 345 -12.65 1.98 6.52
CA ALA A 345 -13.19 0.64 6.79
C ALA A 345 -12.09 -0.33 7.23
N SER A 346 -12.44 -1.31 8.07
CA SER A 346 -11.49 -2.36 8.45
C SER A 346 -11.41 -3.45 7.38
N ALA A 347 -10.17 -3.85 7.04
CA ALA A 347 -9.89 -5.07 6.29
C ALA A 347 -9.95 -6.32 7.18
N THR A 348 -9.82 -6.17 8.50
CA THR A 348 -9.79 -7.28 9.47
C THR A 348 -11.18 -7.64 10.01
N GLU A 349 -12.14 -6.70 10.04
CA GLU A 349 -13.50 -6.87 10.57
C GLU A 349 -14.56 -6.15 9.69
N ASN A 350 -15.82 -6.61 9.68
CA ASN A 350 -16.92 -5.92 8.97
C ASN A 350 -17.42 -4.70 9.76
N VAL A 351 -16.59 -3.66 9.83
CA VAL A 351 -16.84 -2.41 10.55
C VAL A 351 -16.31 -1.20 9.79
N LEU A 352 -16.97 -0.07 10.00
CA LEU A 352 -16.58 1.23 9.45
C LEU A 352 -16.23 2.20 10.59
N TYR A 353 -15.34 3.14 10.32
CA TYR A 353 -14.96 4.19 11.26
C TYR A 353 -15.20 5.55 10.63
N PHE A 354 -15.81 6.48 11.36
CA PHE A 354 -15.95 7.86 10.91
C PHE A 354 -15.76 8.85 12.06
N ALA A 355 -15.22 10.03 11.76
CA ALA A 355 -15.29 11.15 12.68
C ALA A 355 -16.60 11.91 12.50
N SER A 356 -17.12 12.47 13.59
CA SER A 356 -18.27 13.39 13.58
C SER A 356 -17.89 14.67 14.29
N ALA A 357 -18.34 15.82 13.75
CA ALA A 357 -18.13 17.11 14.41
C ALA A 357 -18.90 17.17 15.73
N GLY A 358 -18.23 17.69 16.77
CA GLY A 358 -18.88 18.18 17.99
C GLY A 358 -19.26 19.66 17.87
N ASN A 359 -19.59 20.26 19.02
CA ASN A 359 -19.86 21.69 19.13
C ASN A 359 -18.73 22.54 18.53
N ASN A 360 -19.07 23.66 17.90
CA ASN A 360 -18.13 24.59 17.25
C ASN A 360 -17.24 23.95 16.16
N TYR A 361 -17.70 22.87 15.52
CA TYR A 361 -16.92 22.08 14.54
C TYR A 361 -15.65 21.44 15.14
N ALA A 362 -15.66 21.13 16.44
CA ALA A 362 -14.58 20.38 17.08
C ALA A 362 -14.63 18.90 16.68
N VAL A 363 -13.82 18.50 15.71
CA VAL A 363 -13.74 17.11 15.23
C VAL A 363 -12.67 16.34 16.01
N GLN A 364 -13.08 15.71 17.11
CA GLN A 364 -12.16 15.05 18.07
C GLN A 364 -12.50 13.57 18.29
N ASN A 365 -13.72 13.17 17.97
CA ASN A 365 -14.31 11.85 18.26
C ASN A 365 -14.36 11.00 16.98
N ILE A 366 -13.92 9.75 17.09
CA ILE A 366 -14.07 8.71 16.06
C ILE A 366 -15.10 7.70 16.57
N TYR A 367 -16.06 7.34 15.72
CA TYR A 367 -17.11 6.36 15.97
C TYR A 367 -16.84 5.08 15.18
N ARG A 368 -17.19 3.92 15.73
CA ARG A 368 -17.07 2.59 15.10
C ARG A 368 -18.46 2.05 14.81
N TYR A 369 -18.88 2.03 13.54
CA TYR A 369 -20.11 1.38 13.12
C TYR A 369 -19.87 -0.12 12.93
N GLN A 370 -20.49 -0.93 13.79
CA GLN A 370 -20.62 -2.35 13.58
C GLN A 370 -21.70 -2.57 12.52
N ILE A 371 -21.34 -3.09 11.34
CA ILE A 371 -22.27 -3.15 10.20
C ILE A 371 -23.51 -3.97 10.58
N GLY A 372 -24.69 -3.34 10.50
CA GLY A 372 -25.98 -3.90 10.91
C GLY A 372 -26.42 -3.57 12.34
N ASP A 373 -25.56 -3.00 13.19
CA ASP A 373 -25.85 -2.65 14.58
C ASP A 373 -25.59 -1.16 14.86
N ALA A 374 -26.66 -0.35 14.79
CA ALA A 374 -26.60 1.07 15.10
C ALA A 374 -26.36 1.38 16.59
N SER A 375 -26.45 0.39 17.50
CA SER A 375 -26.18 0.61 18.93
C SER A 375 -24.69 0.81 19.23
N SER A 376 -23.79 0.36 18.34
CA SER A 376 -22.35 0.63 18.45
C SER A 376 -21.99 2.12 18.32
N LEU A 377 -22.92 2.93 17.80
CA LEU A 377 -22.80 4.38 17.64
C LEU A 377 -23.37 5.18 18.81
N ALA A 378 -23.73 4.52 19.93
CA ALA A 378 -24.31 5.18 21.09
C ALA A 378 -23.33 6.13 21.82
N GLN A 379 -22.02 5.95 21.64
CA GLN A 379 -20.92 6.75 22.22
C GLN A 379 -19.75 6.83 21.21
N PRO A 380 -18.81 7.78 21.33
CA PRO A 380 -17.52 7.71 20.64
C PRO A 380 -16.79 6.39 20.93
N PHE A 381 -16.09 5.86 19.93
CA PHE A 381 -15.23 4.69 20.07
C PHE A 381 -13.82 5.08 20.53
N ALA A 382 -13.25 6.13 19.92
CA ALA A 382 -11.98 6.73 20.31
C ALA A 382 -12.09 8.27 20.28
N SER A 383 -11.23 8.96 21.01
CA SER A 383 -11.18 10.43 21.05
C SER A 383 -9.75 10.92 21.23
N GLY A 384 -9.41 12.04 20.60
CA GLY A 384 -8.26 12.85 21.00
C GLY A 384 -8.47 13.49 22.38
N GLY A 385 -7.41 14.11 22.91
CA GLY A 385 -7.50 14.98 24.09
C GLY A 385 -8.27 16.28 23.81
N ALA A 386 -8.54 17.06 24.85
CA ALA A 386 -9.42 18.24 24.76
C ALA A 386 -8.97 19.32 23.74
N ASN A 387 -7.67 19.38 23.40
CA ASN A 387 -7.11 20.28 22.38
C ASN A 387 -6.53 19.50 21.18
N ASP A 388 -6.92 18.24 20.99
CA ASP A 388 -6.54 17.45 19.82
C ASP A 388 -7.70 17.47 18.83
N TYR A 389 -7.47 18.04 17.65
CA TYR A 389 -8.45 18.12 16.56
C TYR A 389 -7.95 17.32 15.38
N LEU A 390 -8.77 16.40 14.86
CA LEU A 390 -8.44 15.62 13.66
C LEU A 390 -8.24 16.57 12.47
N TYR A 391 -7.21 16.32 11.66
CA TYR A 391 -6.87 17.14 10.49
C TYR A 391 -6.80 16.31 9.21
N GLY A 392 -7.06 16.93 8.06
CA GLY A 392 -7.09 16.24 6.77
C GLY A 392 -8.16 15.14 6.74
N GLY A 393 -7.78 13.95 6.29
CA GLY A 393 -8.56 12.71 6.39
C GLY A 393 -8.63 12.13 7.81
N GLY A 394 -8.00 12.74 8.82
CA GLY A 394 -8.16 12.47 10.25
C GLY A 394 -7.43 11.22 10.75
N PHE A 395 -7.74 10.06 10.18
CA PHE A 395 -7.18 8.77 10.58
C PHE A 395 -7.30 7.77 9.43
N ARG A 396 -6.54 6.66 9.47
CA ARG A 396 -6.81 5.46 8.66
C ARG A 396 -6.65 4.19 9.50
N VAL A 397 -7.27 3.10 9.06
CA VAL A 397 -7.22 1.77 9.68
C VAL A 397 -6.08 0.97 9.07
N ASP A 398 -5.19 0.45 9.91
CA ASP A 398 -4.12 -0.47 9.51
C ASP A 398 -4.75 -1.76 8.94
N PRO A 399 -4.48 -2.12 7.66
CA PRO A 399 -5.10 -3.28 7.03
C PRO A 399 -4.62 -4.63 7.62
N VAL A 400 -3.51 -4.64 8.35
CA VAL A 400 -2.91 -5.84 8.97
C VAL A 400 -3.39 -5.99 10.42
N SER A 401 -3.26 -4.95 11.25
CA SER A 401 -3.65 -5.04 12.68
C SER A 401 -5.12 -4.72 12.95
N GLY A 402 -5.73 -3.85 12.14
CA GLY A 402 -7.03 -3.24 12.39
C GLY A 402 -7.02 -2.02 13.32
N ASP A 403 -5.85 -1.59 13.81
CA ASP A 403 -5.71 -0.39 14.64
C ASP A 403 -5.94 0.90 13.85
N LEU A 404 -6.33 1.98 14.53
CA LEU A 404 -6.50 3.29 13.91
C LEU A 404 -5.24 4.13 14.13
N VAL A 405 -4.63 4.60 13.05
CA VAL A 405 -3.57 5.61 13.07
C VAL A 405 -4.21 6.97 12.77
N ALA A 406 -4.18 7.89 13.75
CA ALA A 406 -4.86 9.18 13.71
C ALA A 406 -3.89 10.36 13.83
N THR A 407 -4.15 11.42 13.07
CA THR A 407 -3.35 12.65 13.00
C THR A 407 -4.15 13.84 13.52
N PHE A 408 -3.66 14.45 14.60
CA PHE A 408 -4.29 15.58 15.28
C PHE A 408 -3.40 16.83 15.28
N VAL A 409 -4.02 18.00 15.34
CA VAL A 409 -3.40 19.32 15.51
C VAL A 409 -3.91 20.00 16.80
N GLY A 410 -3.31 21.12 17.21
CA GLY A 410 -3.71 21.86 18.43
C GLY A 410 -4.98 22.71 18.31
N VAL A 411 -5.42 23.03 17.10
CA VAL A 411 -6.66 23.78 16.79
C VAL A 411 -7.30 23.26 15.50
N SER A 412 -8.62 23.32 15.38
CA SER A 412 -9.40 22.73 14.26
C SER A 412 -9.03 23.17 12.84
N TRP A 413 -8.23 24.24 12.68
CA TRP A 413 -7.80 24.78 11.38
C TRP A 413 -6.33 24.46 11.05
N GLY A 414 -5.63 23.71 11.92
CA GLY A 414 -4.20 23.46 11.81
C GLY A 414 -3.35 24.48 12.57
N ASP A 415 -2.29 24.00 13.20
CA ASP A 415 -1.21 24.80 13.80
C ASP A 415 0.11 24.02 13.68
N ASN A 416 1.11 24.34 14.50
CA ASN A 416 2.35 23.58 14.56
C ASN A 416 2.35 22.46 15.63
N GLN A 417 1.25 22.17 16.32
CA GLN A 417 1.19 21.23 17.44
C GLN A 417 0.63 19.88 16.98
N ASN A 418 1.41 19.18 16.16
CA ASN A 418 1.03 17.91 15.58
C ASN A 418 1.14 16.75 16.59
N LYS A 419 0.19 15.82 16.52
CA LYS A 419 0.22 14.53 17.22
C LYS A 419 -0.14 13.42 16.26
N LEU A 420 0.57 12.31 16.40
CA LEU A 420 0.29 11.03 15.76
C LEU A 420 -0.08 10.04 16.87
N VAL A 421 -1.28 9.47 16.80
CA VAL A 421 -1.86 8.65 17.87
C VAL A 421 -2.35 7.33 17.28
N VAL A 422 -2.05 6.21 17.95
CA VAL A 422 -2.58 4.89 17.59
C VAL A 422 -3.63 4.47 18.60
N PHE A 423 -4.83 4.14 18.13
CA PHE A 423 -5.89 3.55 18.95
C PHE A 423 -6.08 2.07 18.61
N ASP A 424 -6.28 1.24 19.64
CA ASP A 424 -6.59 -0.18 19.48
C ASP A 424 -7.89 -0.39 18.70
N GLY A 425 -7.82 -1.16 17.61
CA GLY A 425 -8.92 -1.34 16.67
C GLY A 425 -10.19 -1.98 17.24
N LYS A 426 -10.12 -2.58 18.44
CA LYS A 426 -11.23 -3.33 19.05
C LYS A 426 -11.77 -2.67 20.30
N THR A 427 -10.95 -1.87 20.99
CA THR A 427 -11.29 -1.24 22.28
C THR A 427 -11.26 0.28 22.27
N GLY A 428 -10.66 0.91 21.25
CA GLY A 428 -10.54 2.37 21.14
C GLY A 428 -9.52 3.00 22.10
N ALA A 429 -8.78 2.19 22.86
CA ALA A 429 -7.78 2.64 23.81
C ALA A 429 -6.53 3.19 23.09
N GLU A 430 -5.98 4.31 23.57
CA GLU A 430 -4.72 4.86 23.07
C GLU A 430 -3.55 3.90 23.39
N LYS A 431 -2.88 3.39 22.35
CA LYS A 431 -1.73 2.48 22.42
C LYS A 431 -0.41 3.23 22.46
N SER A 432 -0.30 4.31 21.69
CA SER A 432 0.91 5.13 21.58
C SER A 432 0.59 6.52 21.03
N ARG A 433 1.41 7.50 21.41
CA ARG A 433 1.32 8.90 20.98
C ARG A 433 2.72 9.47 20.76
N LEU A 434 2.90 10.15 19.64
CA LEU A 434 4.04 11.00 19.33
C LEU A 434 3.55 12.43 19.12
N GLU A 435 4.17 13.39 19.81
CA GLU A 435 3.87 14.82 19.64
C GLU A 435 5.10 15.55 19.07
N TYR A 436 4.90 16.45 18.10
CA TYR A 436 5.99 17.18 17.45
C TYR A 436 5.58 18.61 17.07
N GLN A 437 6.50 19.56 17.27
CA GLN A 437 6.26 20.99 17.07
C GLN A 437 6.85 21.48 15.74
N GLU A 438 6.07 21.38 14.66
CA GLU A 438 6.45 21.75 13.30
C GLU A 438 5.21 22.19 12.51
N TYR A 439 5.37 23.16 11.59
CA TYR A 439 4.30 23.61 10.68
C TYR A 439 4.07 22.60 9.54
N LEU A 440 3.63 21.41 9.94
CA LEU A 440 3.22 20.31 9.09
C LEU A 440 1.70 20.19 9.13
N PHE A 441 1.07 19.89 8.00
CA PHE A 441 -0.39 19.84 7.86
C PHE A 441 -0.77 18.43 7.35
N PRO A 442 -1.06 17.47 8.25
CA PRO A 442 -1.17 16.05 7.90
C PRO A 442 -2.48 15.78 7.14
N ALA A 443 -2.37 15.57 5.83
CA ALA A 443 -3.49 15.39 4.93
C ALA A 443 -4.10 14.00 5.02
N MET A 444 -3.26 12.96 5.08
CA MET A 444 -3.69 11.56 5.04
C MET A 444 -2.59 10.63 5.57
N VAL A 445 -2.99 9.62 6.35
CA VAL A 445 -2.15 8.44 6.62
C VAL A 445 -2.30 7.47 5.43
N LEU A 446 -1.19 6.93 4.93
CA LEU A 446 -1.16 5.95 3.85
C LEU A 446 -0.31 4.73 4.28
N PHE A 447 -0.92 3.55 4.34
CA PHE A 447 -0.21 2.31 4.65
C PHE A 447 0.61 1.80 3.45
N ASN A 448 1.61 0.98 3.78
CA ASN A 448 2.51 0.30 2.87
C ASN A 448 1.96 -1.09 2.51
#